data_AF-A0A0L0SYV2-F1
#
_entry.id   AF-A0A0L0SYV2-F1
#
_cell.length_a   1.000
_cell.length_b   1.000
_cell.length_c   1.000
_cell.angle_alpha   90.00
_cell.angle_beta   90.00
_cell.angle_gamma   90.00
#
_symmetry.space_group_name_H-M   'P 1'
#
loop_
_entity.id
_entity.type
_entity.pdbx_description
1 polymer ?
#
loop_
_entity_poly.entity_id
_entity_poly.type
_entity_poly.pdbx_seq_one_letter_code
_entity_poly.pdbx_strand_id
1 'polypeptide(L)'
;MKAAVTKHGVFEKMVFSAGYRERFTGKNLAIAQHKIVNAAFRRGWAPALFGGPARHLIEKFDELAASGSVLDPAEWMKLMALDALTVAAFGIDFDSFHHPDTPLVATYNAIVAEIMDVAQLINPLFTCSAAGRRMKELLNQLDRYFFA
;
A
#
# COMPACT_ATOMS: atom_id res chain seq x y z
N MET A 1 1.24 1.07 35.11
CA MET A 1 2.70 1.19 34.91
C MET A 1 3.20 -0.10 34.27
N LYS A 2 3.44 -0.15 32.94
CA LYS A 2 3.97 -1.35 32.27
C LYS A 2 5.49 -1.24 32.19
N ALA A 3 6.19 -2.04 32.98
CA ALA A 3 7.64 -2.19 32.91
C ALA A 3 8.01 -2.78 31.54
N ALA A 4 8.61 -1.96 30.67
CA ALA A 4 9.27 -2.44 29.48
C ALA A 4 10.59 -3.08 29.93
N VAL A 5 10.63 -4.41 29.97
CA VAL A 5 11.85 -5.17 30.26
C VAL A 5 12.82 -4.94 29.10
N THR A 6 13.82 -4.10 29.33
CA THR A 6 14.94 -3.87 28.42
C THR A 6 16.05 -4.86 28.75
N LYS A 7 16.71 -5.45 27.74
CA LYS A 7 17.98 -6.15 27.97
C LYS A 7 19.00 -5.10 28.40
N HIS A 8 19.45 -5.16 29.66
CA HIS A 8 20.25 -4.11 30.29
C HIS A 8 21.64 -3.90 29.64
N GLY A 9 22.07 -4.77 28.73
CA GLY A 9 23.32 -4.61 27.97
C GLY A 9 23.18 -3.94 26.59
N VAL A 10 21.97 -3.82 26.03
CA VAL A 10 21.78 -3.39 24.62
C VAL A 10 20.67 -2.34 24.45
N PHE A 11 19.95 -1.99 25.53
CA PHE A 11 18.77 -1.11 25.50
C PHE A 11 17.71 -1.48 24.44
N GLU A 12 17.72 -2.72 23.96
CA GLU A 12 16.67 -3.23 23.09
C GLU A 12 15.43 -3.55 23.92
N LYS A 13 14.30 -2.97 23.51
CA LYS A 13 12.98 -3.34 24.02
C LYS A 13 12.65 -4.75 23.53
N MET A 14 12.27 -5.67 24.42
CA MET A 14 11.64 -6.93 24.00
C MET A 14 10.35 -6.62 23.24
N VAL A 15 10.31 -6.99 21.97
CA VAL A 15 9.14 -6.83 21.11
C VAL A 15 8.45 -8.18 21.03
N PHE A 16 7.19 -8.23 21.49
CA PHE A 16 6.29 -9.34 21.19
C PHE A 16 5.81 -9.19 19.73
N SER A 17 6.17 -10.13 18.86
CA SER A 17 5.72 -10.14 17.47
C SER A 17 4.21 -10.37 17.41
N ALA A 18 3.46 -9.36 16.96
CA ALA A 18 2.01 -9.42 16.84
C ALA A 18 1.61 -9.37 15.35
N GLY A 19 1.39 -10.53 14.74
CA GLY A 19 0.89 -10.67 13.37
C GLY A 19 1.87 -10.12 12.33
N TYR A 20 1.37 -9.38 11.33
CA TYR A 20 2.20 -8.71 10.32
C TYR A 20 2.70 -7.34 10.74
N ARG A 21 2.47 -6.92 11.99
CA ARG A 21 2.82 -5.59 12.48
C ARG A 21 4.28 -5.23 12.21
N GLU A 22 5.21 -6.19 12.30
CA GLU A 22 6.64 -5.93 12.04
C GLU A 22 6.95 -5.65 10.56
N ARG A 23 6.19 -6.22 9.61
CA ARG A 23 6.30 -5.88 8.18
C ARG A 23 5.75 -4.49 7.87
N PHE A 24 4.67 -4.08 8.54
CA PHE A 24 4.06 -2.78 8.35
C PHE A 24 4.73 -1.64 9.14
N THR A 25 5.35 -1.93 10.29
CA THR A 25 5.85 -0.89 11.22
C THR A 25 7.34 -1.00 11.56
N GLY A 26 8.02 -2.11 11.28
CA GLY A 26 9.47 -2.28 11.51
C GLY A 26 9.92 -2.35 12.99
N LYS A 27 10.97 -3.13 13.28
CA LYS A 27 11.58 -3.26 14.63
C LYS A 27 12.58 -2.14 14.89
N ASN A 28 12.22 -1.06 15.60
CA ASN A 28 13.08 0.13 15.86
C ASN A 28 13.65 0.85 14.62
N LEU A 29 13.49 0.24 13.45
CA LEU A 29 13.70 0.74 12.12
C LEU A 29 12.66 1.81 11.79
N ALA A 30 11.48 1.81 12.42
CA ALA A 30 10.48 2.88 12.24
C ALA A 30 11.10 4.28 12.34
N ILE A 31 11.95 4.56 13.33
CA ILE A 31 12.59 5.88 13.50
C ILE A 31 13.69 6.12 12.45
N ALA A 32 14.49 5.10 12.14
CA ALA A 32 15.57 5.20 11.16
C ALA A 32 15.04 5.28 9.70
N GLN A 33 14.12 4.39 9.34
CA GLN A 33 13.29 4.45 8.14
C GLN A 33 12.50 5.74 8.07
N HIS A 34 11.84 6.21 9.14
CA HIS A 34 11.16 7.52 9.09
C HIS A 34 12.14 8.63 8.72
N LYS A 35 13.38 8.64 9.21
CA LYS A 35 14.37 9.65 8.81
C LYS A 35 14.74 9.56 7.32
N ILE A 36 14.87 8.36 6.78
CA ILE A 36 15.22 8.11 5.37
C ILE A 36 14.02 8.39 4.46
N VAL A 37 12.86 7.82 4.78
CA VAL A 37 11.59 7.92 4.05
C VAL A 37 10.99 9.33 4.14
N ASN A 38 11.10 10.04 5.28
CA ASN A 38 10.65 11.44 5.37
C ASN A 38 11.37 12.36 4.38
N ALA A 39 12.56 11.99 3.89
CA ALA A 39 13.21 12.74 2.82
C ALA A 39 12.43 12.66 1.51
N ALA A 40 11.81 11.51 1.22
CA ALA A 40 10.92 11.34 0.08
C ALA A 40 9.61 12.12 0.26
N PHE A 41 9.05 12.24 1.46
CA PHE A 41 7.80 12.97 1.74
C PHE A 41 7.98 14.47 2.04
N ARG A 42 9.10 15.08 1.65
CA ARG A 42 9.25 16.55 1.76
C ARG A 42 8.30 17.22 0.77
N ARG A 43 7.97 18.50 1.03
CA ARG A 43 7.01 19.36 0.30
C ARG A 43 7.30 19.57 -1.21
N GLY A 44 8.23 18.83 -1.80
CA GLY A 44 8.74 18.97 -3.17
C GLY A 44 8.26 17.92 -4.18
N TRP A 45 7.16 17.20 -3.91
CA TRP A 45 6.56 16.37 -4.95
C TRP A 45 6.07 17.28 -6.07
N ALA A 46 6.61 17.07 -7.27
CA ALA A 46 6.21 17.86 -8.43
C ALA A 46 4.74 17.55 -8.73
N PRO A 47 3.84 18.55 -8.80
CA PRO A 47 2.45 18.33 -9.18
C PRO A 47 2.29 17.61 -10.53
N ALA A 48 3.32 17.72 -11.40
CA ALA A 48 3.40 17.03 -12.67
C ALA A 48 3.34 15.49 -12.54
N LEU A 49 3.75 14.90 -11.41
CA LEU A 49 3.66 13.45 -11.16
C LEU A 49 2.20 12.95 -11.17
N PHE A 50 1.24 13.82 -10.87
CA PHE A 50 -0.18 13.50 -10.89
C PHE A 50 -0.83 13.80 -12.24
N GLY A 51 -0.09 14.40 -13.19
CA GLY A 51 -0.63 14.84 -14.47
C GLY A 51 -1.03 13.70 -15.41
N GLY A 52 -0.25 12.62 -15.45
CA GLY A 52 -0.58 11.41 -16.22
C GLY A 52 -1.86 10.73 -15.68
N PRO A 53 -1.86 10.28 -14.41
CA PRO A 53 -3.03 9.66 -13.80
C PRO A 53 -4.30 10.53 -13.88
N ALA A 54 -4.17 11.86 -13.72
CA ALA A 54 -5.31 12.77 -13.85
C ALA A 54 -5.86 12.84 -15.28
N ARG A 55 -5.02 12.72 -16.32
CA ARG A 55 -5.49 12.67 -17.71
C ARG A 55 -6.24 11.37 -17.98
N HIS A 56 -5.72 10.23 -17.54
CA HIS A 56 -6.41 8.94 -17.70
C HIS A 56 -7.79 8.96 -17.03
N LEU A 57 -7.91 9.58 -15.85
CA LEU A 57 -9.20 9.77 -15.19
C LEU A 57 -10.16 10.66 -16.00
N ILE A 58 -9.69 11.78 -16.55
CA ILE A 58 -10.51 12.69 -17.37
C ILE A 58 -10.98 11.98 -18.64
N GLU A 59 -10.08 11.27 -19.33
CA GLU A 59 -10.40 10.46 -20.52
C GLU A 59 -11.49 9.44 -20.18
N LYS A 60 -11.38 8.78 -19.02
CA LYS A 60 -12.41 7.85 -18.56
C LYS A 60 -13.76 8.52 -18.27
N PHE A 61 -13.75 9.72 -17.69
CA PHE A 61 -14.98 10.47 -17.49
C PHE A 61 -15.64 10.87 -18.81
N ASP A 62 -14.87 11.26 -19.83
CA ASP A 62 -15.40 11.59 -21.14
C ASP A 62 -16.05 10.36 -21.82
N GLU A 63 -15.44 9.18 -21.73
CA GLU A 63 -16.03 7.91 -22.22
C GLU A 63 -17.35 7.57 -21.53
N LEU A 64 -17.41 7.74 -20.21
CA LEU A 64 -18.59 7.42 -19.41
C LEU A 64 -19.72 8.42 -19.64
N ALA A 65 -19.38 9.70 -19.78
CA ALA A 65 -20.33 10.74 -20.18
C ALA A 65 -20.92 10.46 -21.56
N ALA A 66 -20.11 9.99 -22.52
CA ALA A 66 -20.58 9.63 -23.86
C ALA A 66 -21.49 8.38 -23.87
N SER A 67 -21.25 7.41 -22.98
CA SER A 67 -22.05 6.17 -22.90
C SER A 67 -23.25 6.25 -21.95
N GLY A 68 -23.35 7.31 -21.13
CA GLY A 68 -24.38 7.44 -20.09
C GLY A 68 -24.17 6.51 -18.89
N SER A 69 -22.98 5.93 -18.76
CA SER A 69 -22.63 5.00 -17.68
C SER A 69 -22.23 5.75 -16.41
N VAL A 70 -22.45 5.12 -15.25
CA VAL A 70 -22.09 5.68 -13.93
C VAL A 70 -20.82 5.02 -13.41
N LEU A 71 -19.88 5.82 -12.91
CA LEU A 71 -18.69 5.34 -12.23
C LEU A 71 -18.90 5.35 -10.72
N ASP A 72 -18.51 4.27 -10.03
CA ASP A 72 -18.44 4.27 -8.58
C ASP A 72 -17.31 5.21 -8.11
N PRO A 73 -17.62 6.23 -7.27
CA PRO A 73 -16.61 7.12 -6.71
C PRO A 73 -15.47 6.41 -6.00
N ALA A 74 -15.77 5.34 -5.26
CA ALA A 74 -14.76 4.60 -4.53
C ALA A 74 -13.79 3.88 -5.48
N GLU A 75 -14.29 3.39 -6.62
CA GLU A 75 -13.49 2.67 -7.60
C GLU A 75 -12.50 3.58 -8.31
N TRP A 76 -12.93 4.73 -8.84
CA TRP A 76 -12.01 5.61 -9.57
C TRP A 76 -11.02 6.31 -8.64
N MET A 77 -11.43 6.67 -7.43
CA MET A 77 -10.50 7.27 -6.45
C MET A 77 -9.39 6.29 -6.09
N LYS A 78 -9.73 5.00 -5.97
CA LYS A 78 -8.78 3.92 -5.68
C LYS A 78 -7.80 3.71 -6.84
N LEU A 79 -8.26 3.65 -8.08
CA LEU A 79 -7.39 3.49 -9.26
C LEU A 79 -6.47 4.70 -9.46
N MET A 80 -7.04 5.91 -9.32
CA MET A 80 -6.27 7.16 -9.36
C MET A 80 -5.19 7.20 -8.28
N ALA A 81 -5.52 6.78 -7.06
CA ALA A 81 -4.55 6.73 -5.96
C ALA A 81 -3.45 5.70 -6.22
N LEU A 82 -3.78 4.53 -6.80
CA LEU A 82 -2.79 3.54 -7.17
C LEU A 82 -1.79 4.12 -8.16
N ASP A 83 -2.25 4.60 -9.31
CA ASP A 83 -1.37 5.14 -10.36
C ASP A 83 -0.55 6.34 -9.89
N ALA A 84 -1.18 7.24 -9.12
CA ALA A 84 -0.48 8.39 -8.55
C ALA A 84 0.65 7.98 -7.59
N LEU A 85 0.41 6.98 -6.73
CA LEU A 85 1.41 6.51 -5.79
C LEU A 85 2.52 5.73 -6.49
N THR A 86 2.19 4.93 -7.51
CA THR A 86 3.20 4.15 -8.24
C THR A 86 4.09 5.02 -9.09
N VAL A 87 3.54 6.04 -9.75
CA VAL A 87 4.31 7.04 -10.50
C VAL A 87 5.22 7.81 -9.56
N ALA A 88 4.69 8.28 -8.44
CA ALA A 88 5.48 9.14 -7.56
C ALA A 88 6.52 8.39 -6.72
N ALA A 89 6.25 7.14 -6.32
CA ALA A 89 7.17 6.35 -5.52
C ALA A 89 8.18 5.55 -6.37
N PHE A 90 7.77 5.09 -7.55
CA PHE A 90 8.56 4.15 -8.37
C PHE A 90 8.79 4.63 -9.81
N GLY A 91 8.15 5.72 -10.24
CA GLY A 91 8.24 6.21 -11.62
C GLY A 91 7.46 5.35 -12.63
N ILE A 92 6.56 4.49 -12.15
CA ILE A 92 5.82 3.54 -13.00
C ILE A 92 4.36 3.99 -13.10
N ASP A 93 3.94 4.30 -14.32
CA ASP A 93 2.53 4.51 -14.67
C ASP A 93 1.94 3.18 -15.14
N PHE A 94 0.98 2.65 -14.39
CA PHE A 94 0.32 1.39 -14.72
C PHE A 94 -0.91 1.57 -15.60
N ASP A 95 -1.38 2.81 -15.73
CA ASP A 95 -2.59 3.14 -16.46
C ASP A 95 -3.78 2.22 -16.07
N SER A 96 -4.10 2.22 -14.78
CA SER A 96 -5.07 1.30 -14.20
C SER A 96 -6.50 1.56 -14.69
N PHE A 97 -6.77 2.73 -15.29
CA PHE A 97 -8.08 3.07 -15.87
C PHE A 97 -8.34 2.42 -17.23
N HIS A 98 -7.32 2.32 -18.08
CA HIS A 98 -7.41 1.61 -19.36
C HIS A 98 -7.09 0.11 -19.21
N HIS A 99 -6.38 -0.27 -18.15
CA HIS A 99 -5.97 -1.64 -17.87
C HIS A 99 -6.43 -2.14 -16.48
N PRO A 100 -7.73 -2.12 -16.17
CA PRO A 100 -8.25 -2.49 -14.86
C PRO A 100 -8.08 -3.98 -14.53
N ASP A 101 -7.96 -4.83 -15.57
CA ASP A 101 -7.83 -6.29 -15.42
C ASP A 101 -6.37 -6.76 -15.26
N THR A 102 -5.43 -5.82 -15.07
CA THR A 102 -4.03 -6.20 -14.88
C THR A 102 -3.86 -7.00 -13.58
N PRO A 103 -2.92 -7.98 -13.57
CA PRO A 103 -2.59 -8.72 -12.37
C PRO A 103 -2.24 -7.84 -11.17
N LEU A 104 -1.60 -6.67 -11.40
CA LEU A 104 -1.30 -5.71 -10.34
C LEU A 104 -2.57 -5.13 -9.70
N VAL A 105 -3.51 -4.61 -10.51
CA VAL A 105 -4.76 -4.03 -10.00
C VAL A 105 -5.57 -5.08 -9.24
N ALA A 106 -5.61 -6.32 -9.74
CA ALA A 106 -6.22 -7.44 -9.05
C ALA A 106 -5.54 -7.76 -7.70
N THR A 107 -4.21 -7.83 -7.66
CA THR A 107 -3.44 -8.04 -6.42
C THR A 107 -3.66 -6.90 -5.43
N TYR A 108 -3.64 -5.65 -5.88
CA TYR A 108 -3.91 -4.48 -5.04
C TYR A 108 -5.33 -4.51 -4.46
N ASN A 109 -6.34 -4.78 -5.29
CA ASN A 109 -7.73 -4.90 -4.84
C ASN A 109 -7.91 -6.00 -3.80
N ALA A 110 -7.24 -7.15 -3.99
CA ALA A 110 -7.27 -8.25 -3.03
C ALA A 110 -6.62 -7.86 -1.69
N ILE A 111 -5.50 -7.13 -1.73
CA ILE A 111 -4.84 -6.61 -0.53
C ILE A 111 -5.74 -5.62 0.21
N VAL A 112 -6.31 -4.62 -0.49
CA VAL A 112 -7.19 -3.62 0.12
C VAL A 112 -8.40 -4.28 0.77
N ALA A 113 -9.03 -5.24 0.10
CA ALA A 113 -10.17 -5.98 0.64
C ALA A 113 -9.82 -6.76 1.92
N GLU A 114 -8.63 -7.35 1.99
CA GLU A 114 -8.18 -8.11 3.17
C GLU A 114 -7.64 -7.23 4.31
N ILE A 115 -7.16 -6.01 4.02
CA ILE A 115 -6.64 -5.07 5.04
C ILE A 115 -7.75 -4.36 5.84
N MET A 116 -8.97 -4.27 5.30
CA MET A 116 -10.08 -3.56 5.96
C MET A 116 -10.45 -4.12 7.34
N ASP A 117 -10.02 -5.34 7.69
CA ASP A 117 -10.01 -5.84 9.07
C ASP A 117 -8.64 -5.65 9.73
N VAL A 118 -8.34 -4.40 10.08
CA VAL A 118 -7.07 -4.01 10.72
C VAL A 118 -6.84 -4.76 12.05
N ALA A 119 -7.91 -5.20 12.73
CA ALA A 119 -7.83 -5.98 13.96
C ALA A 119 -7.25 -7.39 13.71
N GLN A 120 -7.48 -7.96 12.53
CA GLN A 120 -6.86 -9.23 12.15
C GLN A 120 -5.36 -9.09 11.84
N LEU A 121 -4.93 -7.99 11.23
CA LEU A 121 -3.50 -7.77 10.87
C LEU A 121 -2.56 -7.71 12.08
N ILE A 122 -3.07 -7.25 13.22
CA ILE A 122 -2.34 -7.15 14.49
C ILE A 122 -2.45 -8.42 15.35
N ASN A 123 -3.24 -9.42 14.92
CA ASN A 123 -3.39 -10.67 15.64
C ASN A 123 -2.18 -11.61 15.39
N PRO A 124 -1.43 -12.03 16.44
CA PRO A 124 -0.31 -12.97 16.31
C PRO A 124 -0.64 -14.28 15.60
N LEU A 125 -1.88 -14.73 15.67
CA LEU A 125 -2.33 -15.98 15.07
C LEU A 125 -2.77 -15.82 13.61
N PHE A 126 -2.96 -14.59 13.14
CA PHE A 126 -3.40 -14.34 11.77
C PHE A 126 -2.38 -14.82 10.74
N THR A 127 -1.08 -14.71 11.02
CA THR A 127 0.01 -15.20 10.14
C THR A 127 -0.05 -16.71 9.91
N CYS A 128 -0.62 -17.46 10.85
CA CYS A 128 -0.78 -18.91 10.76
C CYS A 128 -2.11 -19.33 10.12
N SER A 129 -3.07 -18.41 9.99
CA SER A 129 -4.35 -18.67 9.35
C SER A 129 -4.20 -18.85 7.83
N ALA A 130 -5.22 -19.42 7.18
CA ALA A 130 -5.28 -19.48 5.72
C ALA A 130 -5.28 -18.07 5.09
N ALA A 131 -6.03 -17.13 5.70
CA ALA A 131 -6.09 -15.74 5.26
C ALA A 131 -4.72 -15.04 5.36
N GLY A 132 -3.99 -15.20 6.47
CA GLY A 132 -2.64 -14.63 6.58
C GLY A 132 -1.65 -15.21 5.56
N ARG A 133 -1.70 -16.53 5.32
CA ARG A 133 -0.87 -17.14 4.27
C ARG A 133 -1.18 -16.57 2.87
N ARG A 134 -2.46 -16.33 2.56
CA ARG A 134 -2.89 -15.67 1.33
C ARG A 134 -2.38 -14.22 1.26
N MET A 135 -2.58 -13.42 2.30
CA MET A 135 -2.04 -12.06 2.40
C MET A 135 -0.53 -12.02 2.18
N LYS A 136 0.23 -12.97 2.75
CA LYS A 136 1.68 -13.07 2.52
C LYS A 136 2.01 -13.27 1.05
N GLU A 137 1.27 -14.12 0.36
CA GLU A 137 1.47 -14.36 -1.08
C GLU A 137 1.11 -13.12 -1.91
N LEU A 138 0.00 -12.46 -1.59
CA LEU A 138 -0.40 -11.20 -2.24
C LEU A 138 0.67 -10.11 -2.07
N LEU A 139 1.23 -9.96 -0.87
CA LEU A 139 2.33 -9.01 -0.63
C LEU A 139 3.59 -9.39 -1.43
N ASN A 140 3.94 -10.68 -1.49
CA ASN A 140 5.09 -11.11 -2.29
C ASN A 140 4.86 -10.88 -3.79
N GLN A 141 3.63 -11.01 -4.28
CA GLN A 141 3.28 -10.67 -5.67
C GLN A 141 3.41 -9.18 -5.90
N LEU A 142 2.93 -8.36 -4.97
CA LEU A 142 3.06 -6.91 -5.04
C LEU A 142 4.53 -6.48 -5.11
N ASP A 143 5.39 -7.04 -4.25
CA ASP A 143 6.83 -6.75 -4.22
C ASP A 143 7.50 -7.05 -5.56
N ARG A 144 7.07 -8.10 -6.28
CA ARG A 144 7.62 -8.43 -7.62
C ARG A 144 7.27 -7.38 -8.67
N TYR A 145 6.17 -6.64 -8.54
CA TYR A 145 5.85 -5.59 -9.50
C TYR A 145 6.71 -4.34 -9.32
N PHE A 146 7.25 -4.10 -8.12
CA PHE A 146 8.01 -2.90 -7.81
C PHE A 146 9.53 -3.10 -7.73
N PHE A 147 10.00 -4.31 -7.42
CA PHE A 147 11.40 -4.58 -7.07
C PHE A 147 12.05 -5.75 -7.84
N ALA A 148 11.39 -6.27 -8.89
CA ALA A 148 11.96 -7.31 -9.75
C ALA A 148 12.93 -6.75 -10.79
#